data_AF-A0A0Q8R6S5-F1
#
_entry.id   AF-A0A0Q8R6S5-F1
#
_cell.length_a   1.000
_cell.length_b   1.000
_cell.length_c   1.000
_cell.angle_alpha   90.00
_cell.angle_beta   90.00
_cell.angle_gamma   90.00
#
_symmetry.space_group_name_H-M   'P 1'
#
loop_
_entity.id
_entity.type
_entity.pdbx_description
1 polymer ?
#
loop_
_entity_poly.entity_id
_entity_poly.type
_entity_poly.pdbx_seq_one_letter_code
_entity_poly.pdbx_strand_id
1 'polypeptide(L)'
;MRTRLLLAALAGALLSAAPAPAETRAVLVGVSRFSDPRLAAFALPGAARDAERMAGALASLGVDRAAMTILTGGDATLAAIRAALDRLAAGSVAGDRAVILLSGHGTQAPVRNADPIEPDGRDELFLAADAGPWDPRGRSVPGALVDDEIGRRIGELRARGVDVWVVIDSCTGGGLLRGSGTPKAIPPEQLGIPAGPALRGAADPSGFVDGGLAGGGRLVAFAAAGPGAIAWDDGDGGAFTTALARVIASTLAPDRPASFAALAARISGSPRGGGTIGTFWTAGDLAAPLLFDGRSPDMVDVARALPPLPFATALSIDRAGACKPATAAGPQPGDGGYITLLRHCDHVRIDMAEPPQALRVEAWYRDAAGGYTSLAPPLGLVVAPGRWANVGFTFVTRDPGTGRELPKGEEMLVLIARDAAGKAIGARLLRFRAA
;
A
#
# COMPACT_ATOMS: atom_id res chain seq x y z
N MET A 1 32.73 -48.58 -55.12
CA MET A 1 32.91 -47.23 -54.54
C MET A 1 31.68 -46.39 -54.82
N ARG A 2 31.01 -45.91 -53.76
CA ARG A 2 30.29 -44.62 -53.62
C ARG A 2 29.14 -44.76 -52.63
N THR A 3 29.53 -44.54 -51.38
CA THR A 3 28.77 -44.19 -50.18
C THR A 3 27.61 -43.25 -50.50
N ARG A 4 26.37 -43.60 -50.10
CA ARG A 4 25.26 -42.65 -50.00
C ARG A 4 24.87 -42.54 -48.53
N LEU A 5 25.11 -41.35 -47.98
CA LEU A 5 24.81 -40.97 -46.60
C LEU A 5 23.30 -41.01 -46.35
N LEU A 6 22.90 -41.66 -45.26
CA LEU A 6 21.63 -41.44 -44.58
C LEU A 6 21.80 -40.23 -43.65
N LEU A 7 21.34 -39.05 -44.07
CA LEU A 7 21.04 -37.96 -43.13
C LEU A 7 19.61 -38.14 -42.64
N ALA A 8 19.45 -38.66 -41.42
CA ALA A 8 18.20 -38.56 -40.68
C ALA A 8 18.08 -37.13 -40.12
N ALA A 9 17.18 -36.34 -40.67
CA ALA A 9 16.85 -35.02 -40.15
C ALA A 9 16.01 -35.16 -38.87
N LEU A 10 16.65 -34.99 -37.70
CA LEU A 10 15.96 -34.73 -36.44
C LEU A 10 15.47 -33.28 -36.47
N ALA A 11 14.25 -33.06 -37.00
CA ALA A 11 13.56 -31.79 -36.81
C ALA A 11 13.00 -31.76 -35.38
N GLY A 12 13.78 -31.19 -34.46
CA GLY A 12 13.35 -30.92 -33.08
C GLY A 12 12.20 -29.92 -33.09
N ALA A 13 11.00 -30.39 -32.78
CA ALA A 13 9.85 -29.55 -32.50
C ALA A 13 10.12 -28.81 -31.17
N LEU A 14 10.64 -27.59 -31.26
CA LEU A 14 10.59 -26.62 -30.16
C LEU A 14 9.13 -26.18 -30.02
N LEU A 15 8.35 -26.92 -29.22
CA LEU A 15 7.09 -26.41 -28.71
C LEU A 15 7.43 -25.19 -27.83
N SER A 16 7.22 -23.99 -28.37
CA SER A 16 7.07 -22.80 -27.53
C SER A 16 5.86 -23.02 -26.64
N ALA A 17 6.10 -23.40 -25.37
CA ALA A 17 5.09 -23.32 -24.33
C ALA A 17 4.64 -21.85 -24.26
N ALA A 18 3.39 -21.58 -24.63
CA ALA A 18 2.79 -20.27 -24.39
C ALA A 18 2.90 -19.96 -22.89
N PRO A 19 3.28 -18.74 -22.49
CA PRO A 19 3.31 -18.38 -21.08
C PRO A 19 1.91 -18.63 -20.49
N ALA A 20 1.86 -19.39 -19.39
CA ALA A 20 0.62 -19.59 -18.66
C ALA A 20 0.04 -18.21 -18.28
N PRO A 21 -1.28 -18.03 -18.34
CA PRO A 21 -1.90 -16.78 -17.93
C PRO A 21 -1.54 -16.52 -16.46
N ALA A 22 -1.10 -15.29 -16.16
CA ALA A 22 -0.82 -14.85 -14.79
C ALA A 22 -2.03 -15.12 -13.88
N GLU A 23 -1.85 -15.94 -12.85
CA GLU A 23 -2.93 -16.32 -11.93
C GLU A 23 -3.08 -15.28 -10.81
N THR A 24 -4.32 -15.05 -10.39
CA THR A 24 -4.60 -14.24 -9.19
C THR A 24 -5.01 -15.17 -8.06
N ARG A 25 -4.29 -15.11 -6.93
CA ARG A 25 -4.60 -15.86 -5.71
C ARG A 25 -4.88 -14.90 -4.56
N ALA A 26 -5.77 -15.27 -3.66
CA ALA A 26 -6.17 -14.40 -2.57
C ALA A 26 -6.16 -15.08 -1.20
N VAL A 27 -5.80 -14.33 -0.16
CA VAL A 27 -6.04 -14.66 1.25
C VAL A 27 -6.91 -13.56 1.84
N LEU A 28 -8.13 -13.90 2.23
CA LEU A 28 -9.15 -12.95 2.69
C LEU A 28 -9.53 -13.29 4.13
N VAL A 29 -9.13 -12.44 5.06
CA VAL A 29 -9.28 -12.66 6.50
C VAL A 29 -10.30 -11.67 7.09
N GLY A 30 -11.29 -12.20 7.81
CA GLY A 30 -12.33 -11.43 8.48
C GLY A 30 -12.55 -11.91 9.92
N VAL A 31 -11.87 -11.32 10.88
CA VAL A 31 -11.94 -11.72 12.30
C VAL A 31 -13.16 -11.07 12.95
N SER A 32 -14.27 -11.82 13.05
CA SER A 32 -15.53 -11.30 13.57
C SER A 32 -15.84 -11.67 15.03
N ARG A 33 -15.08 -12.61 15.60
CA ARG A 33 -15.21 -13.05 16.99
C ARG A 33 -13.90 -13.59 17.52
N PHE A 34 -13.72 -13.50 18.83
CA PHE A 34 -12.58 -14.07 19.54
C PHE A 34 -12.96 -15.33 20.30
N SER A 35 -11.99 -16.23 20.44
CA SER A 35 -12.12 -17.47 21.20
C SER A 35 -11.97 -17.24 22.70
N ASP A 36 -11.20 -16.22 23.10
CA ASP A 36 -11.10 -15.80 24.50
C ASP A 36 -12.39 -15.09 24.94
N PRO A 37 -13.12 -15.59 25.95
CA PRO A 37 -14.36 -14.98 26.42
C PRO A 37 -14.20 -13.55 26.93
N ARG A 38 -13.00 -13.16 27.37
CA ARG A 38 -12.71 -11.77 27.82
C ARG A 38 -12.78 -10.77 26.68
N LEU A 39 -12.58 -11.23 25.45
CA LEU A 39 -12.65 -10.40 24.24
C LEU A 39 -14.00 -10.48 23.53
N ALA A 40 -14.98 -11.21 24.08
CA ALA A 40 -16.29 -11.38 23.45
C ALA A 40 -17.04 -10.06 23.23
N ALA A 41 -16.80 -9.05 24.07
CA ALA A 41 -17.37 -7.70 23.91
C ALA A 41 -16.84 -6.95 22.68
N PHE A 42 -15.71 -7.38 22.12
CA PHE A 42 -15.09 -6.83 20.91
C PHE A 42 -15.42 -7.68 19.66
N ALA A 43 -16.57 -8.36 19.66
CA ALA A 43 -17.06 -9.01 18.44
C ALA A 43 -17.29 -7.97 17.34
N LEU A 44 -16.85 -8.28 16.13
CA LEU A 44 -16.90 -7.40 14.97
C LEU A 44 -17.58 -8.11 13.78
N PRO A 45 -18.92 -8.32 13.82
CA PRO A 45 -19.62 -9.13 12.83
C PRO A 45 -19.37 -8.72 11.37
N GLY A 46 -19.13 -7.43 11.13
CA GLY A 46 -18.86 -6.90 9.79
C GLY A 46 -17.56 -7.38 9.16
N ALA A 47 -16.55 -7.72 9.95
CA ALA A 47 -15.26 -8.20 9.42
C ALA A 47 -15.38 -9.49 8.59
N ALA A 48 -16.23 -10.43 9.00
CA ALA A 48 -16.48 -11.65 8.21
C ALA A 48 -17.18 -11.32 6.87
N ARG A 49 -18.10 -10.34 6.87
CA ARG A 49 -18.77 -9.88 5.66
C ARG A 49 -17.84 -9.12 4.73
N ASP A 50 -16.86 -8.38 5.26
CA ASP A 50 -15.83 -7.72 4.45
C ASP A 50 -15.01 -8.74 3.64
N ALA A 51 -14.62 -9.87 4.25
CA ALA A 51 -13.91 -10.94 3.55
C ALA A 51 -14.74 -11.53 2.41
N GLU A 52 -16.03 -11.80 2.65
CA GLU A 52 -16.94 -12.31 1.62
C GLU A 52 -17.25 -11.28 0.53
N ARG A 53 -17.40 -9.99 0.88
CA ARG A 53 -17.58 -8.90 -0.10
C ARG A 53 -16.39 -8.79 -1.02
N MET A 54 -15.17 -8.85 -0.48
CA MET A 54 -13.96 -8.84 -1.28
C MET A 54 -13.87 -10.09 -2.17
N ALA A 55 -14.23 -11.26 -1.67
CA ALA A 55 -14.29 -12.48 -2.48
C ALA A 55 -15.25 -12.31 -3.68
N GLY A 56 -16.44 -11.76 -3.46
CA GLY A 56 -17.40 -11.44 -4.52
C GLY A 56 -16.87 -10.40 -5.51
N ALA A 57 -16.20 -9.35 -5.02
CA ALA A 57 -15.57 -8.33 -5.86
C ALA A 57 -14.47 -8.92 -6.75
N LEU A 58 -13.58 -9.75 -6.21
CA LEU A 58 -12.55 -10.44 -7.00
C LEU A 58 -13.16 -11.43 -8.01
N ALA A 59 -14.23 -12.14 -7.63
CA ALA A 59 -14.96 -13.01 -8.55
C ALA A 59 -15.56 -12.23 -9.73
N SER A 60 -16.05 -11.00 -9.51
CA SER A 60 -16.53 -10.12 -10.58
C SER A 60 -15.42 -9.67 -11.55
N LEU A 61 -14.15 -9.73 -11.12
CA LEU A 61 -12.97 -9.52 -11.98
C LEU A 61 -12.49 -10.81 -12.66
N GLY A 62 -13.19 -11.94 -12.48
CA GLY A 62 -12.85 -13.23 -13.07
C GLY A 62 -11.88 -14.08 -12.25
N VAL A 63 -11.61 -13.72 -10.99
CA VAL A 63 -10.78 -14.56 -10.11
C VAL A 63 -11.61 -15.75 -9.62
N ASP A 64 -11.11 -16.96 -9.82
CA ASP A 64 -11.79 -18.18 -9.35
C ASP A 64 -11.82 -18.20 -7.82
N ARG A 65 -12.98 -18.54 -7.24
CA ARG A 65 -13.13 -18.71 -5.79
C ARG A 65 -12.22 -19.81 -5.24
N ALA A 66 -11.89 -20.83 -6.04
CA ALA A 66 -10.92 -21.87 -5.66
C ALA A 66 -9.48 -21.34 -5.49
N ALA A 67 -9.16 -20.19 -6.09
CA ALA A 67 -7.89 -19.49 -5.90
C ALA A 67 -7.89 -18.57 -4.65
N MET A 68 -8.99 -18.55 -3.89
CA MET A 68 -9.16 -17.72 -2.70
C MET A 68 -9.20 -18.60 -1.44
N THR A 69 -8.33 -18.32 -0.47
CA THR A 69 -8.46 -18.82 0.89
C THR A 69 -9.21 -17.78 1.73
N ILE A 70 -10.42 -18.11 2.19
CA ILE A 70 -11.26 -17.23 2.99
C ILE A 70 -11.30 -17.74 4.44
N LEU A 71 -10.83 -16.92 5.38
CA LEU A 71 -10.80 -17.24 6.81
C LEU A 71 -11.68 -16.24 7.57
N THR A 72 -12.75 -16.71 8.22
CA THR A 72 -13.68 -15.82 8.92
C THR A 72 -14.02 -16.29 10.33
N GLY A 73 -14.42 -15.35 11.19
CA GLY A 73 -14.87 -15.64 12.55
C GLY A 73 -13.81 -16.41 13.34
N GLY A 74 -14.21 -17.53 13.95
CA GLY A 74 -13.33 -18.36 14.77
C GLY A 74 -12.25 -19.12 14.00
N ASP A 75 -12.42 -19.30 12.69
CA ASP A 75 -11.46 -20.04 11.86
C ASP A 75 -10.25 -19.20 11.47
N ALA A 76 -10.35 -17.87 11.61
CA ALA A 76 -9.29 -16.91 11.37
C ALA A 76 -8.26 -16.87 12.53
N THR A 77 -7.80 -18.03 12.97
CA THR A 77 -6.72 -18.17 13.96
C THR A 77 -5.38 -17.73 13.38
N LEU A 78 -4.43 -17.33 14.23
CA LEU A 78 -3.10 -16.92 13.80
C LEU A 78 -2.39 -18.03 13.02
N ALA A 79 -2.53 -19.29 13.46
CA ALA A 79 -1.99 -20.45 12.76
C ALA A 79 -2.60 -20.63 11.36
N ALA A 80 -3.92 -20.47 11.23
CA ALA A 80 -4.60 -20.58 9.93
C ALA A 80 -4.21 -19.44 8.98
N ILE A 81 -4.12 -18.21 9.48
CA ILE A 81 -3.68 -17.04 8.70
C ILE A 81 -2.26 -17.25 8.19
N ARG A 82 -1.32 -17.63 9.06
CA ARG A 82 0.06 -17.93 8.67
C ARG A 82 0.13 -19.02 7.60
N ALA A 83 -0.57 -20.13 7.81
CA ALA A 83 -0.60 -21.22 6.85
C ALA A 83 -1.22 -20.82 5.50
N ALA A 84 -2.21 -19.93 5.49
CA ALA A 84 -2.79 -19.39 4.27
C ALA A 84 -1.79 -18.49 3.51
N LEU A 85 -1.08 -17.61 4.21
CA LEU A 85 -0.03 -16.78 3.63
C LEU A 85 1.16 -17.60 3.13
N ASP A 86 1.55 -18.66 3.85
CA ASP A 86 2.59 -19.61 3.40
C ASP A 86 2.18 -20.34 2.12
N ARG A 87 0.92 -20.81 2.03
CA ARG A 87 0.38 -21.43 0.82
C ARG A 87 0.30 -20.45 -0.35
N LEU A 88 -0.09 -19.20 -0.09
CA LEU A 88 -0.11 -18.14 -1.09
C LEU A 88 1.28 -17.92 -1.69
N ALA A 89 2.32 -17.84 -0.85
CA ALA A 89 3.70 -17.68 -1.28
C ALA A 89 4.26 -18.91 -2.01
N ALA A 90 3.93 -20.12 -1.55
CA ALA A 90 4.38 -21.36 -2.17
C ALA A 90 3.72 -21.62 -3.53
N GLY A 91 2.46 -21.22 -3.70
CA GLY A 91 1.68 -21.43 -4.92
C GLY A 91 1.88 -20.36 -6.00
N SER A 92 2.53 -19.23 -5.69
CA SER A 92 2.67 -18.10 -6.61
C SER A 92 4.05 -18.05 -7.26
N VAL A 93 4.08 -17.75 -8.56
CA VAL A 93 5.32 -17.62 -9.36
C VAL A 93 5.44 -16.23 -9.99
N ALA A 94 6.58 -15.94 -10.62
CA ALA A 94 6.82 -14.65 -11.26
C ALA A 94 5.72 -14.32 -12.28
N GLY A 95 5.16 -13.11 -12.18
CA GLY A 95 4.04 -12.65 -13.02
C GLY A 95 2.65 -12.92 -12.44
N ASP A 96 2.52 -13.77 -11.41
CA ASP A 96 1.25 -13.95 -10.69
C ASP A 96 0.90 -12.73 -9.83
N ARG A 97 -0.34 -12.72 -9.34
CA ARG A 97 -0.92 -11.66 -8.52
C ARG A 97 -1.40 -12.24 -7.20
N ALA A 98 -1.01 -11.61 -6.09
CA ALA A 98 -1.45 -11.99 -4.75
C ALA A 98 -2.32 -10.88 -4.15
N VAL A 99 -3.52 -11.22 -3.68
CA VAL A 99 -4.41 -10.30 -2.97
C VAL A 99 -4.52 -10.71 -1.50
N ILE A 100 -4.26 -9.79 -0.58
CA ILE A 100 -4.35 -10.02 0.86
C ILE A 100 -5.33 -9.01 1.44
N LEU A 101 -6.38 -9.48 2.12
CA LEU A 101 -7.27 -8.64 2.92
C LEU A 101 -7.19 -9.05 4.39
N LEU A 102 -6.93 -8.10 5.27
CA LEU A 102 -7.06 -8.26 6.72
C LEU A 102 -8.12 -7.30 7.25
N SER A 103 -9.31 -7.82 7.60
CA SER A 103 -10.38 -7.06 8.26
C SER A 103 -10.59 -7.59 9.68
N GLY A 104 -10.49 -6.71 10.67
CA GLY A 104 -10.50 -7.11 12.08
C GLY A 104 -9.95 -6.03 12.99
N HIS A 105 -9.87 -6.33 14.28
CA HIS A 105 -9.30 -5.40 15.25
C HIS A 105 -7.77 -5.33 15.17
N GLY A 106 -7.24 -4.11 15.31
CA GLY A 106 -5.84 -3.87 15.56
C GLY A 106 -5.58 -3.40 16.99
N THR A 107 -4.31 -3.41 17.40
CA THR A 107 -3.84 -2.78 18.65
C THR A 107 -2.36 -2.41 18.50
N GLN A 108 -1.78 -1.78 19.52
CA GLN A 108 -0.35 -1.50 19.58
C GLN A 108 0.26 -2.17 20.82
N ALA A 109 1.46 -2.71 20.66
CA ALA A 109 2.26 -3.22 21.77
C ALA A 109 3.65 -2.57 21.78
N PRO A 110 4.38 -2.52 22.91
CA PRO A 110 5.76 -2.06 22.90
C PRO A 110 6.65 -2.98 22.05
N VAL A 111 7.50 -2.40 21.20
CA VAL A 111 8.42 -3.17 20.33
C VAL A 111 9.22 -4.22 21.09
N ARG A 112 9.31 -5.44 20.55
CA ARG A 112 10.10 -6.51 21.20
C ARG A 112 11.59 -6.21 21.20
N ASN A 113 12.10 -5.60 20.14
CA ASN A 113 13.49 -5.16 19.96
C ASN A 113 13.52 -3.67 19.59
N ALA A 114 14.67 -2.99 19.75
CA ALA A 114 14.79 -1.61 19.26
C ALA A 114 14.80 -1.62 17.72
N ASP A 115 13.63 -1.48 17.11
CA ASP A 115 13.49 -1.38 15.67
C ASP A 115 13.67 0.09 15.23
N PRO A 116 14.64 0.42 14.36
CA PRO A 116 14.79 1.76 13.82
C PRO A 116 13.66 2.18 12.85
N ILE A 117 12.84 1.24 12.36
CA ILE A 117 11.69 1.48 11.49
C ILE A 117 10.47 1.94 12.31
N GLU A 118 10.41 1.62 13.61
CA GLU A 118 9.36 2.02 14.55
C GLU A 118 9.82 3.19 15.45
N PRO A 119 9.82 4.44 14.94
CA PRO A 119 10.37 5.59 15.66
C PRO A 119 9.59 5.94 16.93
N ASP A 120 8.36 5.43 17.06
CA ASP A 120 7.50 5.62 18.21
C ASP A 120 7.66 4.53 19.29
N GLY A 121 8.41 3.46 18.98
CA GLY A 121 8.72 2.34 19.85
C GLY A 121 7.55 1.40 20.10
N ARG A 122 6.58 1.31 19.19
CA ARG A 122 5.44 0.39 19.24
C ARG A 122 5.43 -0.52 17.99
N ASP A 123 4.88 -1.72 18.15
CA ASP A 123 4.58 -2.66 17.07
C ASP A 123 3.07 -2.60 16.79
N GLU A 124 2.71 -2.61 15.51
CA GLU A 124 1.35 -2.62 15.00
C GLU A 124 0.83 -4.06 14.94
N LEU A 125 -0.24 -4.36 15.67
CA LEU A 125 -0.75 -5.73 15.80
C LEU A 125 -2.10 -5.89 15.13
N PHE A 126 -2.26 -6.91 14.29
CA PHE A 126 -3.56 -7.42 13.83
C PHE A 126 -3.98 -8.61 14.71
N LEU A 127 -5.18 -8.55 15.29
CA LEU A 127 -5.66 -9.56 16.24
C LEU A 127 -6.42 -10.67 15.53
N ALA A 128 -5.89 -11.89 15.57
CA ALA A 128 -6.54 -13.09 15.05
C ALA A 128 -7.63 -13.62 16.01
N ALA A 129 -8.41 -14.59 15.56
CA ALA A 129 -9.54 -15.13 16.32
C ALA A 129 -9.15 -15.82 17.64
N ASP A 130 -7.90 -16.25 17.77
CA ASP A 130 -7.30 -16.83 18.96
C ASP A 130 -6.48 -15.81 19.76
N ALA A 131 -6.70 -14.50 19.53
CA ALA A 131 -6.08 -13.44 20.32
C ALA A 131 -6.44 -13.56 21.80
N GLY A 132 -5.45 -13.30 22.65
CA GLY A 132 -5.56 -13.37 24.11
C GLY A 132 -5.01 -12.14 24.82
N PRO A 133 -4.91 -12.17 26.15
CA PRO A 133 -4.32 -11.08 26.93
C PRO A 133 -2.81 -11.00 26.68
N TRP A 134 -2.24 -9.84 26.95
CA TRP A 134 -0.81 -9.59 26.97
C TRP A 134 -0.05 -10.65 27.78
N ASP A 135 0.98 -11.24 27.16
CA ASP A 135 1.97 -12.06 27.84
C ASP A 135 3.19 -11.20 28.23
N PRO A 136 3.35 -10.86 29.51
CA PRO A 136 4.48 -10.04 29.96
C PRO A 136 5.83 -10.76 29.83
N ARG A 137 5.86 -12.10 29.76
CA ARG A 137 7.10 -12.86 29.60
C ARG A 137 7.59 -12.81 28.16
N GLY A 138 6.70 -13.04 27.21
CA GLY A 138 6.99 -12.98 25.78
C GLY A 138 7.08 -11.56 25.21
N ARG A 139 6.58 -10.56 25.96
CA ARG A 139 6.32 -9.20 25.49
C ARG A 139 5.50 -9.23 24.20
N SER A 140 4.39 -9.96 24.20
CA SER A 140 3.57 -10.19 23.02
C SER A 140 2.11 -10.41 23.38
N VAL A 141 1.22 -10.19 22.40
CA VAL A 141 -0.18 -10.64 22.47
C VAL A 141 -0.27 -12.00 21.76
N PRO A 142 -0.62 -13.11 22.45
CA PRO A 142 -0.92 -14.37 21.79
C PRO A 142 -2.01 -14.18 20.75
N GLY A 143 -1.92 -14.87 19.61
CA GLY A 143 -2.90 -14.71 18.51
C GLY A 143 -2.83 -13.35 17.81
N ALA A 144 -1.77 -12.57 18.00
CA ALA A 144 -1.53 -11.36 17.21
C ALA A 144 -0.52 -11.60 16.08
N LEU A 145 -0.82 -11.03 14.91
CA LEU A 145 0.08 -10.94 13.78
C LEU A 145 0.72 -9.55 13.81
N VAL A 146 2.05 -9.51 13.94
CA VAL A 146 2.84 -8.27 13.90
C VAL A 146 2.99 -7.83 12.45
N ASP A 147 2.92 -6.54 12.19
CA ASP A 147 3.11 -5.93 10.86
C ASP A 147 4.44 -6.27 10.20
N ASP A 148 5.55 -6.36 10.95
CA ASP A 148 6.83 -6.91 10.50
C ASP A 148 6.68 -8.26 9.80
N GLU A 149 5.84 -9.14 10.36
CA GLU A 149 5.57 -10.46 9.77
C GLU A 149 4.79 -10.33 8.47
N ILE A 150 3.84 -9.39 8.39
CA ILE A 150 3.08 -9.08 7.17
C ILE A 150 4.03 -8.56 6.10
N GLY A 151 4.85 -7.57 6.43
CA GLY A 151 5.86 -6.96 5.57
C GLY A 151 6.85 -7.99 5.01
N ARG A 152 7.39 -8.87 5.88
CA ARG A 152 8.28 -9.96 5.45
C ARG A 152 7.61 -10.90 4.44
N ARG A 153 6.38 -11.34 4.69
CA ARG A 153 5.64 -12.26 3.81
C ARG A 153 5.32 -11.60 2.45
N ILE A 154 4.99 -10.31 2.45
CA ILE A 154 4.84 -9.52 1.23
C ILE A 154 6.17 -9.44 0.47
N GLY A 155 7.27 -9.17 1.17
CA GLY A 155 8.62 -9.15 0.61
C GLY A 155 9.00 -10.47 -0.06
N GLU A 156 8.69 -11.61 0.55
CA GLU A 156 8.93 -12.95 -0.01
C GLU A 156 8.17 -13.20 -1.31
N LEU A 157 6.89 -12.80 -1.38
CA LEU A 157 6.10 -12.84 -2.62
C LEU A 157 6.74 -11.99 -3.71
N ARG A 158 7.05 -10.73 -3.39
CA ARG A 158 7.63 -9.79 -4.36
C ARG A 158 9.02 -10.19 -4.83
N ALA A 159 9.83 -10.80 -3.96
CA ALA A 159 11.13 -11.34 -4.31
C ALA A 159 11.04 -12.45 -5.39
N ARG A 160 9.89 -13.15 -5.47
CA ARG A 160 9.58 -14.15 -6.51
C ARG A 160 9.03 -13.54 -7.80
N GLY A 161 8.87 -12.21 -7.87
CA GLY A 161 8.24 -11.54 -9.02
C GLY A 161 6.72 -11.56 -9.00
N VAL A 162 6.10 -11.83 -7.84
CA VAL A 162 4.64 -11.78 -7.67
C VAL A 162 4.24 -10.34 -7.35
N ASP A 163 3.26 -9.81 -8.08
CA ASP A 163 2.69 -8.51 -7.78
C ASP A 163 1.66 -8.65 -6.64
N VAL A 164 1.75 -7.80 -5.62
CA VAL A 164 0.94 -7.92 -4.39
C VAL A 164 0.01 -6.73 -4.24
N TRP A 165 -1.26 -6.99 -3.96
CA TRP A 165 -2.20 -6.00 -3.43
C TRP A 165 -2.63 -6.38 -2.02
N VAL A 166 -2.27 -5.55 -1.04
CA VAL A 166 -2.67 -5.72 0.36
C VAL A 166 -3.70 -4.67 0.75
N VAL A 167 -4.73 -5.10 1.48
CA VAL A 167 -5.81 -4.27 2.00
C VAL A 167 -5.94 -4.52 3.50
N ILE A 168 -5.77 -3.47 4.29
CA ILE A 168 -5.87 -3.52 5.75
C ILE A 168 -7.09 -2.70 6.19
N ASP A 169 -8.15 -3.36 6.61
CA ASP A 169 -9.33 -2.73 7.20
C ASP A 169 -9.33 -2.98 8.71
N SER A 170 -8.32 -2.37 9.35
CA SER A 170 -8.02 -2.46 10.77
C SER A 170 -7.45 -1.12 11.25
N CYS A 171 -7.45 -0.89 12.57
CA CYS A 171 -6.94 0.33 13.19
C CYS A 171 -6.09 0.00 14.41
N THR A 172 -4.92 0.63 14.52
CA THR A 172 -3.95 0.46 15.63
C THR A 172 -3.79 1.73 16.47
N GLY A 173 -4.14 2.90 15.93
CA GLY A 173 -3.87 4.19 16.56
C GLY A 173 -4.87 4.64 17.64
N GLY A 174 -4.34 5.17 18.74
CA GLY A 174 -5.07 5.82 19.85
C GLY A 174 -5.57 7.25 19.55
N GLY A 175 -6.13 7.49 18.37
CA GLY A 175 -6.66 8.79 17.96
C GLY A 175 -7.95 9.19 18.70
N LEU A 176 -8.32 10.48 18.62
CA LEU A 176 -9.58 11.00 19.14
C LEU A 176 -10.78 10.30 18.47
N LEU A 177 -11.46 9.44 19.24
CA LEU A 177 -12.67 8.72 18.81
C LEU A 177 -13.81 9.71 18.54
N ARG A 178 -14.02 10.09 17.27
CA ARG A 178 -15.19 10.87 16.83
C ARG A 178 -15.73 10.26 15.53
N GLY A 179 -16.93 9.69 15.60
CA GLY A 179 -17.58 9.06 14.45
C GLY A 179 -18.72 8.14 14.90
N SER A 180 -19.53 7.69 13.94
CA SER A 180 -20.55 6.66 14.15
C SER A 180 -20.03 5.31 13.64
N GLY A 181 -20.16 4.27 14.48
CA GLY A 181 -19.71 2.89 14.20
C GLY A 181 -18.84 2.32 15.32
N THR A 182 -18.50 1.03 15.20
CA THR A 182 -17.56 0.35 16.10
C THR A 182 -16.14 0.56 15.58
N PRO A 183 -15.20 1.12 16.37
CA PRO A 183 -13.82 1.25 15.94
C PRO A 183 -13.18 -0.13 15.78
N LYS A 184 -12.46 -0.36 14.69
CA LYS A 184 -11.72 -1.61 14.43
C LYS A 184 -10.38 -1.65 15.17
N ALA A 185 -10.39 -1.26 16.44
CA ALA A 185 -9.24 -1.25 17.34
C ALA A 185 -9.65 -1.78 18.73
N ILE A 186 -8.77 -2.53 19.39
CA ILE A 186 -8.89 -2.83 20.82
C ILE A 186 -7.85 -1.98 21.54
N PRO A 187 -8.26 -1.11 22.49
CA PRO A 187 -7.31 -0.33 23.26
C PRO A 187 -6.30 -1.22 24.00
N PRO A 188 -5.00 -0.90 24.00
CA PRO A 188 -3.97 -1.74 24.61
C PRO A 188 -4.27 -2.13 26.07
N GLU A 189 -4.86 -1.23 26.84
CA GLU A 189 -5.24 -1.46 28.24
C GLU A 189 -6.28 -2.57 28.42
N GLN A 190 -7.16 -2.78 27.43
CA GLN A 190 -8.16 -3.86 27.46
C GLN A 190 -7.52 -5.24 27.26
N LEU A 191 -6.34 -5.29 26.63
CA LEU A 191 -5.52 -6.49 26.50
C LEU A 191 -4.53 -6.64 27.66
N GLY A 192 -4.47 -5.70 28.60
CA GLY A 192 -3.48 -5.69 29.68
C GLY A 192 -2.07 -5.32 29.22
N ILE A 193 -1.94 -4.71 28.05
CA ILE A 193 -0.66 -4.20 27.53
C ILE A 193 -0.26 -2.99 28.39
N PRO A 194 0.98 -2.95 28.91
CA PRO A 194 1.42 -1.82 29.72
C PRO A 194 1.42 -0.53 28.88
N ALA A 195 1.06 0.59 29.50
CA ALA A 195 1.15 1.88 28.87
C ALA A 195 2.61 2.12 28.40
N GLY A 196 2.80 2.22 27.09
CA GLY A 196 4.08 2.59 26.51
C GLY A 196 4.45 4.03 26.91
N PRO A 197 5.72 4.43 26.73
CA PRO A 197 6.10 5.83 26.87
C PRO A 197 5.16 6.73 26.04
N ALA A 198 4.91 7.94 26.55
CA ALA A 198 4.16 8.94 25.79
C ALA A 198 4.83 9.15 24.43
N LEU A 199 4.05 9.16 23.35
CA LEU A 199 4.52 9.49 22.01
C LEU A 199 5.25 10.85 22.07
N ARG A 200 6.58 10.83 22.06
CA ARG A 200 7.44 12.03 22.08
C ARG A 200 8.16 12.23 20.73
N GLY A 201 7.76 11.52 19.69
CA GLY A 201 8.36 11.51 18.36
C GLY A 201 7.34 11.55 17.21
N ALA A 202 7.84 11.51 15.97
CA ALA A 202 7.02 11.43 14.77
C ALA A 202 6.13 10.18 14.82
N ALA A 203 4.83 10.33 14.56
CA ALA A 203 3.95 9.18 14.35
C ALA A 203 4.53 8.34 13.22
N ASP A 204 4.60 7.02 13.39
CA ASP A 204 4.99 6.15 12.29
C ASP A 204 4.01 6.36 11.10
N PRO A 205 4.49 6.84 9.94
CA PRO A 205 3.62 7.11 8.81
C PRO A 205 3.36 5.89 7.93
N SER A 206 4.08 4.77 8.12
CA SER A 206 3.95 3.59 7.27
C SER A 206 2.77 2.71 7.68
N GLY A 207 2.41 2.65 8.96
CA GLY A 207 1.39 1.70 9.44
C GLY A 207 1.74 0.26 9.04
N PHE A 208 0.75 -0.64 9.06
CA PHE A 208 0.85 -2.10 8.83
C PHE A 208 1.66 -2.62 7.61
N VAL A 209 2.25 -1.75 6.78
CA VAL A 209 3.00 -2.12 5.59
C VAL A 209 4.38 -1.44 5.56
N ASP A 210 5.29 -1.94 6.39
CA ASP A 210 6.74 -1.69 6.30
C ASP A 210 7.44 -2.49 5.19
N GLY A 211 6.72 -2.66 4.07
CA GLY A 211 7.22 -3.38 2.91
C GLY A 211 8.29 -2.60 2.19
N GLY A 212 9.56 -2.91 2.47
CA GLY A 212 10.71 -2.38 1.73
C GLY A 212 10.50 -2.41 0.21
N LEU A 213 11.02 -1.42 -0.50
CA LEU A 213 10.90 -1.27 -1.96
C LEU A 213 11.50 -2.46 -2.74
N ALA A 214 12.28 -3.34 -2.09
CA ALA A 214 12.90 -4.50 -2.70
C ALA A 214 11.91 -5.63 -3.10
N GLY A 215 11.90 -5.94 -4.39
CA GLY A 215 11.25 -7.12 -4.97
C GLY A 215 11.15 -6.98 -6.49
N GLY A 216 11.08 -8.09 -7.23
CA GLY A 216 10.81 -8.04 -8.67
C GLY A 216 9.34 -7.74 -8.98
N GLY A 217 8.44 -8.06 -8.05
CA GLY A 217 7.01 -7.77 -8.14
C GLY A 217 6.62 -6.43 -7.50
N ARG A 218 5.54 -5.85 -8.00
CA ARG A 218 4.94 -4.59 -7.56
C ARG A 218 4.20 -4.77 -6.23
N LEU A 219 4.01 -3.67 -5.51
CA LEU A 219 3.18 -3.61 -4.30
C LEU A 219 2.14 -2.52 -4.48
N VAL A 220 0.91 -2.80 -4.09
CA VAL A 220 -0.13 -1.82 -3.82
C VAL A 220 -0.67 -2.09 -2.43
N ALA A 221 -0.76 -1.06 -1.59
CA ALA A 221 -1.28 -1.19 -0.24
C ALA A 221 -2.39 -0.18 -0.01
N PHE A 222 -3.56 -0.63 0.47
CA PHE A 222 -4.62 0.23 0.97
C PHE A 222 -4.81 -0.05 2.47
N ALA A 223 -4.91 1.00 3.28
CA ALA A 223 -5.35 0.89 4.66
C ALA A 223 -6.55 1.81 4.92
N ALA A 224 -7.60 1.26 5.54
CA ALA A 224 -8.85 1.95 5.82
C ALA A 224 -8.68 3.19 6.72
N ALA A 225 -7.60 3.20 7.50
CA ALA A 225 -7.16 4.33 8.29
C ALA A 225 -5.64 4.47 8.18
N GLY A 226 -5.17 5.71 8.01
CA GLY A 226 -3.77 6.06 8.20
C GLY A 226 -3.48 6.42 9.67
N PRO A 227 -2.24 6.84 9.97
CA PRO A 227 -1.84 7.25 11.31
C PRO A 227 -2.79 8.30 11.90
N GLY A 228 -3.30 8.04 13.10
CA GLY A 228 -4.24 8.93 13.81
C GLY A 228 -5.68 8.95 13.28
N ALA A 229 -6.00 8.19 12.24
CA ALA A 229 -7.38 7.97 11.76
C ALA A 229 -7.96 6.66 12.30
N ILE A 230 -9.28 6.47 12.18
CA ILE A 230 -9.99 5.30 12.69
C ILE A 230 -10.68 4.57 11.54
N ALA A 231 -10.42 3.26 11.45
CA ALA A 231 -11.20 2.36 10.63
C ALA A 231 -12.45 1.94 11.41
N TRP A 232 -13.61 1.98 10.77
CA TRP A 232 -14.89 1.76 11.44
C TRP A 232 -15.66 0.63 10.79
N ASP A 233 -16.29 -0.18 11.64
CA ASP A 233 -17.34 -1.13 11.28
C ASP A 233 -18.72 -0.50 11.54
N ASP A 234 -19.59 -0.55 10.55
CA ASP A 234 -20.96 0.00 10.62
C ASP A 234 -22.01 -1.04 11.04
N GLY A 235 -21.58 -2.22 11.48
CA GLY A 235 -22.44 -3.33 11.85
C GLY A 235 -22.84 -4.21 10.67
N ASP A 236 -22.58 -3.79 9.42
CA ASP A 236 -22.66 -4.61 8.20
C ASP A 236 -21.27 -4.84 7.58
N GLY A 237 -20.26 -4.05 7.91
CA GLY A 237 -18.88 -4.21 7.46
C GLY A 237 -18.04 -2.98 7.76
N GLY A 238 -16.78 -3.00 7.33
CA GLY A 238 -16.00 -1.79 7.21
C GLY A 238 -16.61 -0.91 6.12
N ALA A 239 -16.88 0.37 6.42
CA ALA A 239 -17.42 1.26 5.38
C ALA A 239 -16.44 1.41 4.21
N PHE A 240 -15.13 1.34 4.50
CA PHE A 240 -14.06 1.32 3.51
C PHE A 240 -14.15 0.07 2.63
N THR A 241 -14.15 -1.14 3.21
CA THR A 241 -14.21 -2.38 2.41
C THR A 241 -15.53 -2.50 1.65
N THR A 242 -16.64 -2.06 2.23
CA THR A 242 -17.95 -2.00 1.54
C THR A 242 -17.90 -1.08 0.32
N ALA A 243 -17.31 0.10 0.44
CA ALA A 243 -17.10 0.99 -0.70
C ALA A 243 -16.16 0.39 -1.74
N LEU A 244 -15.02 -0.15 -1.31
CA LEU A 244 -14.03 -0.83 -2.15
C LEU A 244 -14.65 -1.95 -3.00
N ALA A 245 -15.32 -2.91 -2.35
CA ALA A 245 -15.94 -4.04 -3.02
C ALA A 245 -17.00 -3.61 -4.03
N ARG A 246 -17.84 -2.63 -3.67
CA ARG A 246 -18.86 -2.05 -4.56
C ARG A 246 -18.25 -1.37 -5.79
N VAL A 247 -17.18 -0.59 -5.61
CA VAL A 247 -16.50 0.11 -6.71
C VAL A 247 -15.84 -0.89 -7.66
N ILE A 248 -15.26 -1.97 -7.13
CA ILE A 248 -14.70 -3.07 -7.96
C ILE A 248 -15.80 -3.80 -8.73
N ALA A 249 -16.89 -4.14 -8.05
CA ALA A 249 -18.01 -4.87 -8.65
C ALA A 249 -18.85 -4.05 -9.64
N SER A 250 -18.53 -2.76 -9.85
CA SER A 250 -19.19 -1.96 -10.87
C SER A 250 -18.78 -2.42 -12.28
N THR A 251 -19.72 -3.01 -13.02
CA THR A 251 -19.49 -3.71 -14.30
C THR A 251 -19.78 -2.91 -15.56
N LEU A 252 -20.38 -1.72 -15.45
CA LEU A 252 -20.74 -0.88 -16.60
C LEU A 252 -19.56 0.02 -16.97
N ALA A 253 -19.11 0.04 -18.22
CA ALA A 253 -18.25 1.12 -18.70
C ALA A 253 -19.08 2.42 -18.80
N PRO A 254 -18.56 3.59 -18.37
CA PRO A 254 -17.16 3.90 -18.02
C PRO A 254 -16.79 3.72 -16.53
N ASP A 255 -17.62 3.07 -15.71
CA ASP A 255 -17.45 3.00 -14.26
C ASP A 255 -16.38 2.02 -13.76
N ARG A 256 -15.84 1.11 -14.58
CA ARG A 256 -14.78 0.20 -14.13
C ARG A 256 -13.46 0.99 -13.90
N PRO A 257 -12.83 0.92 -12.72
CA PRO A 257 -11.56 1.61 -12.48
C PRO A 257 -10.46 1.01 -13.37
N ALA A 258 -9.70 1.88 -14.03
CA ALA A 258 -8.58 1.49 -14.91
C ALA A 258 -7.25 1.29 -14.17
N SER A 259 -7.16 1.72 -12.91
CA SER A 259 -5.98 1.64 -12.06
C SER A 259 -6.38 1.69 -10.59
N PHE A 260 -5.45 1.38 -9.68
CA PHE A 260 -5.69 1.54 -8.25
C PHE A 260 -5.87 3.00 -7.84
N ALA A 261 -5.23 3.95 -8.53
CA ALA A 261 -5.46 5.38 -8.30
C ALA A 261 -6.93 5.76 -8.60
N ALA A 262 -7.47 5.27 -9.73
CA ALA A 262 -8.87 5.50 -10.09
C ALA A 262 -9.83 4.81 -9.11
N LEU A 263 -9.51 3.58 -8.69
CA LEU A 263 -10.23 2.86 -7.65
C LEU A 263 -10.24 3.68 -6.34
N ALA A 264 -9.07 4.18 -5.92
CA ALA A 264 -8.94 4.91 -4.67
C ALA A 264 -9.71 6.23 -4.66
N ALA A 265 -9.65 6.99 -5.76
CA ALA A 265 -10.41 8.23 -5.91
C ALA A 265 -11.94 7.99 -5.79
N ARG A 266 -12.46 6.91 -6.39
CA ARG A 266 -13.89 6.55 -6.31
C ARG A 266 -14.30 6.09 -4.90
N ILE A 267 -13.43 5.35 -4.21
CA ILE A 267 -13.66 4.97 -2.81
C ILE A 267 -13.73 6.21 -1.94
N SER A 268 -12.77 7.12 -2.06
CA SER A 268 -12.75 8.35 -1.26
C SER A 268 -14.01 9.21 -1.45
N GLY A 269 -14.55 9.28 -2.67
CA GLY A 269 -15.81 9.98 -2.97
C GLY A 269 -17.09 9.22 -2.61
N SER A 270 -16.98 7.95 -2.18
CA SER A 270 -18.16 7.13 -1.88
C SER A 270 -18.89 7.65 -0.63
N PRO A 271 -20.24 7.66 -0.62
CA PRO A 271 -21.01 8.12 0.52
C PRO A 271 -20.75 7.31 1.79
N ARG A 272 -20.68 8.00 2.93
CA ARG A 272 -20.64 7.44 4.29
C ARG A 272 -21.34 8.41 5.24
N GLY A 273 -22.21 7.94 6.13
CA GLY A 273 -23.13 8.75 6.97
C GLY A 273 -22.71 10.20 7.24
N GLY A 274 -23.43 11.17 6.65
CA GLY A 274 -23.18 12.61 6.80
C GLY A 274 -22.08 13.20 5.89
N GLY A 275 -21.42 12.39 5.05
CA GLY A 275 -20.36 12.82 4.15
C GLY A 275 -19.89 11.72 3.19
N THR A 276 -18.57 11.59 3.03
CA THR A 276 -17.92 10.57 2.19
C THR A 276 -16.94 9.73 3.02
N ILE A 277 -16.44 8.62 2.46
CA ILE A 277 -15.34 7.85 3.06
C ILE A 277 -14.13 8.75 3.32
N GLY A 278 -13.85 9.69 2.42
CA GLY A 278 -12.77 10.64 2.58
C GLY A 278 -11.39 10.01 2.37
N THR A 279 -10.40 10.53 3.10
CA THR A 279 -9.01 10.08 2.98
C THR A 279 -8.82 8.76 3.72
N PHE A 280 -8.28 7.78 3.01
CA PHE A 280 -7.71 6.56 3.55
C PHE A 280 -6.27 6.44 3.04
N TRP A 281 -5.48 5.56 3.64
CA TRP A 281 -4.05 5.48 3.32
C TRP A 281 -3.79 4.54 2.15
N THR A 282 -2.87 4.94 1.27
CA THR A 282 -2.46 4.17 0.11
C THR A 282 -0.97 4.27 -0.11
N ALA A 283 -0.33 3.18 -0.50
CA ALA A 283 1.09 3.15 -0.87
C ALA A 283 1.37 2.22 -2.06
N GLY A 284 2.57 2.35 -2.62
CA GLY A 284 3.04 1.55 -3.75
C GLY A 284 2.53 2.03 -5.12
N ASP A 285 2.54 1.11 -6.10
CA ASP A 285 2.31 1.37 -7.53
C ASP A 285 0.82 1.46 -7.86
N LEU A 286 0.19 2.58 -7.46
CA LEU A 286 -1.25 2.75 -7.71
C LEU A 286 -1.59 2.94 -9.20
N ALA A 287 -0.59 3.17 -10.05
CA ALA A 287 -0.74 3.19 -11.50
C ALA A 287 -0.75 1.78 -12.10
N ALA A 288 -0.40 0.74 -11.34
CA ALA A 288 -0.36 -0.63 -11.83
C ALA A 288 -1.74 -1.09 -12.34
N PRO A 289 -1.83 -1.68 -13.54
CA PRO A 289 -3.05 -2.30 -14.06
C PRO A 289 -3.25 -3.71 -13.49
N LEU A 290 -2.81 -3.97 -12.26
CA LEU A 290 -2.69 -5.33 -11.70
C LEU A 290 -3.96 -6.16 -11.89
N LEU A 291 -5.09 -5.64 -11.43
CA LEU A 291 -6.38 -6.34 -11.37
C LEU A 291 -7.37 -5.81 -12.42
N PHE A 292 -6.92 -4.90 -13.28
CA PHE A 292 -7.78 -4.18 -14.21
C PHE A 292 -7.34 -4.47 -15.64
N ASP A 293 -8.31 -4.59 -16.53
CA ASP A 293 -8.14 -4.89 -17.96
C ASP A 293 -7.59 -3.70 -18.76
N GLY A 294 -7.47 -2.52 -18.14
CA GLY A 294 -6.91 -1.33 -18.75
C GLY A 294 -5.39 -1.35 -18.81
N ARG A 295 -4.81 -0.91 -19.93
CA ARG A 295 -3.47 -0.33 -19.88
C ARG A 295 -3.60 1.00 -19.14
N SER A 296 -3.15 1.06 -17.89
CA SER A 296 -2.96 2.35 -17.23
C SER A 296 -1.98 3.15 -18.09
N PRO A 297 -2.36 4.34 -18.60
CA PRO A 297 -1.43 5.17 -19.36
C PRO A 297 -0.21 5.43 -18.49
N ASP A 298 1.00 5.22 -19.03
CA ASP A 298 2.21 5.56 -18.31
C ASP A 298 2.14 7.04 -17.91
N MET A 299 2.34 7.32 -16.62
CA MET A 299 2.10 8.66 -16.10
C MET A 299 3.11 9.67 -16.66
N VAL A 300 4.29 9.21 -17.10
CA VAL A 300 5.25 10.04 -17.81
C VAL A 300 4.69 10.43 -19.17
N ASP A 301 4.06 9.51 -19.89
CA ASP A 301 3.45 9.80 -21.20
C ASP A 301 2.25 10.74 -21.06
N VAL A 302 1.42 10.56 -20.02
CA VAL A 302 0.35 11.51 -19.67
C VAL A 302 0.93 12.90 -19.39
N ALA A 303 1.97 12.97 -18.54
CA ALA A 303 2.61 14.24 -18.20
C ALA A 303 3.25 14.93 -19.41
N ARG A 304 3.87 14.17 -20.34
CA ARG A 304 4.44 14.70 -21.58
C ARG A 304 3.40 15.26 -22.54
N ALA A 305 2.17 14.73 -22.51
CA ALA A 305 1.07 15.21 -23.35
C ALA A 305 0.37 16.46 -22.78
N LEU A 306 0.67 16.84 -21.53
CA LEU A 306 0.08 17.99 -20.85
C LEU A 306 0.95 19.24 -20.99
N PRO A 307 0.37 20.45 -20.95
CA PRO A 307 1.15 21.67 -20.85
C PRO A 307 1.89 21.74 -19.49
N PRO A 308 2.85 22.67 -19.32
CA PRO A 308 3.48 22.90 -18.02
C PRO A 308 2.45 23.21 -16.92
N LEU A 309 2.80 22.94 -15.66
CA LEU A 309 1.98 23.32 -14.51
C LEU A 309 1.60 24.82 -14.56
N PRO A 310 0.36 25.19 -14.19
CA PRO A 310 -0.10 26.59 -14.19
C PRO A 310 0.45 27.40 -13.00
N PHE A 311 1.48 26.90 -12.33
CA PHE A 311 2.17 27.52 -11.19
C PHE A 311 3.64 27.08 -11.17
N ALA A 312 4.50 27.92 -10.58
CA ALA A 312 5.91 27.61 -10.44
C ALA A 312 6.15 26.55 -9.36
N THR A 313 7.27 25.84 -9.48
CA THR A 313 7.67 24.77 -8.56
C THR A 313 9.16 24.94 -8.27
N ALA A 314 9.56 24.82 -6.99
CA ALA A 314 10.94 24.99 -6.54
C ALA A 314 11.46 23.69 -5.92
N LEU A 315 12.58 23.18 -6.45
CA LEU A 315 13.26 21.98 -5.96
C LEU A 315 14.34 22.38 -4.96
N SER A 316 14.28 21.80 -3.77
CA SER A 316 15.30 21.90 -2.73
C SER A 316 15.78 20.51 -2.32
N ILE A 317 17.10 20.36 -2.19
CA ILE A 317 17.73 19.13 -1.71
C ILE A 317 18.58 19.44 -0.48
N ASP A 318 18.40 18.66 0.58
CA ASP A 318 19.15 18.78 1.82
C ASP A 318 19.54 17.40 2.40
N ARG A 319 20.22 17.41 3.56
CA ARG A 319 20.71 16.21 4.26
C ARG A 319 19.87 15.79 5.46
N ALA A 320 18.66 16.32 5.59
CA ALA A 320 17.74 16.04 6.70
C ALA A 320 16.87 14.77 6.47
N GLY A 321 17.28 13.90 5.54
CA GLY A 321 16.57 12.65 5.27
C GLY A 321 16.56 11.71 6.49
N ALA A 322 15.63 10.76 6.49
CA ALA A 322 15.34 9.87 7.61
C ALA A 322 16.53 8.99 8.08
N CYS A 323 17.63 8.94 7.33
CA CYS A 323 18.73 8.03 7.61
C CYS A 323 19.65 8.41 8.80
N LYS A 324 19.67 9.65 9.34
CA LYS A 324 20.59 10.03 10.44
C LYS A 324 20.16 11.26 11.29
N PRO A 325 20.64 11.36 12.55
CA PRO A 325 20.51 12.55 13.39
C PRO A 325 21.53 13.66 13.00
N ALA A 326 20.99 14.78 12.54
CA ALA A 326 21.55 16.14 12.45
C ALA A 326 23.05 16.34 12.09
N THR A 327 23.30 16.77 10.85
CA THR A 327 23.89 18.10 10.54
C THR A 327 23.34 18.51 9.17
N ALA A 328 22.31 19.36 9.17
CA ALA A 328 21.66 19.80 7.94
C ALA A 328 22.54 20.82 7.22
N ALA A 329 23.00 20.50 6.02
CA ALA A 329 23.40 21.52 5.07
C ALA A 329 22.13 22.20 4.53
N GLY A 330 22.18 23.52 4.32
CA GLY A 330 21.05 24.29 3.80
C GLY A 330 20.61 23.80 2.41
N PRO A 331 19.34 24.03 2.03
CA PRO A 331 18.77 23.54 0.78
C PRO A 331 19.58 24.06 -0.43
N GLN A 332 20.01 23.14 -1.29
CA GLN A 332 20.61 23.51 -2.57
C GLN A 332 19.55 23.57 -3.68
N PRO A 333 19.57 24.61 -4.54
CA PRO A 333 18.67 24.69 -5.68
C PRO A 333 19.06 23.66 -6.75
N GLY A 334 18.09 22.87 -7.21
CA GLY A 334 18.26 21.95 -8.34
C GLY A 334 17.80 22.58 -9.66
N ASP A 335 18.48 22.25 -10.77
CA ASP A 335 18.14 22.71 -12.11
C ASP A 335 17.04 21.84 -12.73
N GLY A 336 15.81 22.34 -12.74
CA GLY A 336 14.62 21.60 -13.19
C GLY A 336 14.57 21.20 -14.68
N GLY A 337 15.69 21.20 -15.41
CA GLY A 337 15.83 20.79 -16.81
C GLY A 337 16.83 19.65 -17.07
N TYR A 338 17.69 19.29 -16.11
CA TYR A 338 18.69 18.23 -16.24
C TYR A 338 18.41 17.06 -15.28
N ILE A 339 19.11 15.93 -15.48
CA ILE A 339 19.06 14.82 -14.52
C ILE A 339 19.78 15.27 -13.25
N THR A 340 19.04 15.43 -12.16
CA THR A 340 19.60 15.77 -10.86
C THR A 340 20.25 14.55 -10.22
N LEU A 341 21.53 14.66 -9.84
CA LEU A 341 22.24 13.58 -9.15
C LEU A 341 21.94 13.62 -7.66
N LEU A 342 21.44 12.51 -7.12
CA LEU A 342 21.10 12.35 -5.71
C LEU A 342 22.02 11.31 -5.07
N ARG A 343 22.50 11.62 -3.87
CA ARG A 343 23.22 10.68 -3.03
C ARG A 343 22.25 9.97 -2.10
N HIS A 344 22.65 8.79 -1.63
CA HIS A 344 21.89 8.07 -0.61
C HIS A 344 21.58 9.00 0.58
N CYS A 345 20.31 9.01 0.98
CA CYS A 345 19.72 9.80 2.06
C CYS A 345 19.60 11.31 1.80
N ASP A 346 19.67 11.75 0.54
CA ASP A 346 19.25 13.11 0.19
C ASP A 346 17.75 13.26 0.44
N HIS A 347 17.36 14.31 1.16
CA HIS A 347 15.96 14.69 1.29
C HIS A 347 15.61 15.68 0.18
N VAL A 348 14.63 15.31 -0.62
CA VAL A 348 14.17 16.05 -1.78
C VAL A 348 12.83 16.64 -1.46
N ARG A 349 12.68 17.95 -1.64
CA ARG A 349 11.43 18.68 -1.38
C ARG A 349 11.11 19.60 -2.55
N ILE A 350 9.85 19.56 -2.98
CA ILE A 350 9.34 20.34 -4.08
C ILE A 350 8.22 21.24 -3.56
N ASP A 351 8.52 22.53 -3.44
CA ASP A 351 7.52 23.55 -3.11
C ASP A 351 6.69 23.91 -4.34
N MET A 352 5.40 24.12 -4.12
CA MET A 352 4.45 24.56 -5.14
C MET A 352 4.06 26.01 -4.85
N ALA A 353 4.23 26.89 -5.83
CA ALA A 353 3.75 28.26 -5.74
C ALA A 353 2.22 28.30 -5.78
N GLU A 354 1.65 29.43 -5.37
CA GLU A 354 0.20 29.60 -5.32
C GLU A 354 -0.42 29.57 -6.73
N PRO A 355 -1.37 28.66 -7.00
CA PRO A 355 -2.08 28.61 -8.26
C PRO A 355 -3.16 29.69 -8.32
N PRO A 356 -3.64 30.09 -9.51
CA PRO A 356 -4.70 31.09 -9.66
C PRO A 356 -6.06 30.65 -9.08
N GLN A 357 -6.27 29.34 -8.94
CA GLN A 357 -7.46 28.73 -8.34
C GLN A 357 -7.07 27.47 -7.58
N ALA A 358 -7.95 26.95 -6.73
CA ALA A 358 -7.70 25.68 -6.06
C ALA A 358 -7.60 24.53 -7.08
N LEU A 359 -6.52 23.76 -7.00
CA LEU A 359 -6.23 22.61 -7.84
C LEU A 359 -5.95 21.37 -6.98
N ARG A 360 -6.07 20.20 -7.59
CA ARG A 360 -5.59 18.94 -7.04
C ARG A 360 -4.31 18.55 -7.76
N VAL A 361 -3.23 18.31 -7.02
CA VAL A 361 -1.95 17.91 -7.59
C VAL A 361 -1.66 16.47 -7.18
N GLU A 362 -1.59 15.60 -8.16
CA GLU A 362 -1.02 14.28 -7.97
C GLU A 362 0.51 14.35 -8.02
N ALA A 363 1.18 13.53 -7.22
CA ALA A 363 2.63 13.44 -7.19
C ALA A 363 3.04 11.97 -7.17
N TRP A 364 3.83 11.54 -8.16
CA TRP A 364 4.21 10.15 -8.36
C TRP A 364 5.70 10.03 -8.55
N TYR A 365 6.34 9.27 -7.67
CA TYR A 365 7.72 8.88 -7.83
C TYR A 365 7.78 7.60 -8.68
N ARG A 366 8.58 7.61 -9.75
CA ARG A 366 8.84 6.46 -10.61
C ARG A 366 10.28 6.01 -10.37
N ASP A 367 10.47 4.81 -9.86
CA ASP A 367 11.79 4.25 -9.63
C ASP A 367 12.45 3.77 -10.94
N ALA A 368 13.70 3.30 -10.83
CA ALA A 368 14.49 2.83 -11.96
C ALA A 368 13.99 1.48 -12.52
N ALA A 369 13.21 0.71 -11.75
CA ALA A 369 12.52 -0.49 -12.22
C ALA A 369 11.22 -0.15 -12.97
N GLY A 370 10.77 1.10 -12.91
CA GLY A 370 9.54 1.58 -13.54
C GLY A 370 8.29 1.42 -12.69
N GLY A 371 8.43 1.09 -11.40
CA GLY A 371 7.34 1.12 -10.43
C GLY A 371 7.02 2.55 -10.03
N TYR A 372 5.73 2.84 -9.81
CA TYR A 372 5.31 4.13 -9.25
C TYR A 372 5.09 4.04 -7.74
N THR A 373 5.18 5.18 -7.06
CA THR A 373 4.78 5.38 -5.66
C THR A 373 4.14 6.75 -5.55
N SER A 374 2.91 6.81 -5.01
CA SER A 374 2.27 8.10 -4.77
C SER A 374 2.96 8.83 -3.61
N LEU A 375 3.31 10.10 -3.82
CA LEU A 375 3.77 11.04 -2.79
C LEU A 375 2.64 12.00 -2.35
N ALA A 376 1.43 11.83 -2.88
CA ALA A 376 0.25 12.60 -2.54
C ALA A 376 -0.90 11.67 -2.11
N PRO A 377 -1.89 12.18 -1.34
CA PRO A 377 -3.10 11.41 -1.03
C PRO A 377 -3.86 10.96 -2.30
N PRO A 378 -4.74 9.94 -2.22
CA PRO A 378 -5.49 9.43 -3.37
C PRO A 378 -6.26 10.48 -4.20
N LEU A 379 -6.75 11.53 -3.54
CA LEU A 379 -7.46 12.65 -4.19
C LEU A 379 -6.54 13.78 -4.65
N GLY A 380 -5.22 13.57 -4.62
CA GLY A 380 -4.20 14.59 -4.84
C GLY A 380 -4.07 15.57 -3.66
N LEU A 381 -2.92 16.23 -3.61
CA LEU A 381 -2.66 17.35 -2.71
C LEU A 381 -3.50 18.55 -3.14
N VAL A 382 -4.22 19.17 -2.22
CA VAL A 382 -4.93 20.43 -2.51
C VAL A 382 -3.94 21.57 -2.50
N VAL A 383 -3.75 22.21 -3.64
CA VAL A 383 -2.91 23.41 -3.78
C VAL A 383 -3.85 24.58 -4.07
N ALA A 384 -3.85 25.59 -3.22
CA ALA A 384 -4.81 26.69 -3.28
C ALA A 384 -4.15 28.03 -2.92
N PRO A 385 -4.69 29.16 -3.41
CA PRO A 385 -4.25 30.49 -2.99
C PRO A 385 -4.20 30.63 -1.46
N GLY A 386 -3.15 31.28 -0.96
CA GLY A 386 -2.92 31.51 0.48
C GLY A 386 -2.62 30.24 1.30
N ARG A 387 -2.35 29.10 0.66
CA ARG A 387 -1.95 27.85 1.33
C ARG A 387 -0.64 27.34 0.77
N TRP A 388 0.33 27.15 1.66
CA TRP A 388 1.58 26.50 1.30
C TRP A 388 1.36 25.00 1.06
N ALA A 389 1.98 24.48 0.01
CA ALA A 389 1.92 23.08 -0.38
C ALA A 389 3.29 22.60 -0.89
N ASN A 390 3.69 21.41 -0.49
CA ASN A 390 4.90 20.76 -0.97
C ASN A 390 4.68 19.25 -1.08
N VAL A 391 5.60 18.59 -1.78
CA VAL A 391 5.82 17.14 -1.69
C VAL A 391 7.28 16.88 -1.43
N GLY A 392 7.59 15.83 -0.67
CA GLY A 392 8.98 15.47 -0.37
C GLY A 392 9.19 13.98 -0.19
N PHE A 393 10.42 13.54 -0.37
CA PHE A 393 10.84 12.15 -0.19
C PHE A 393 12.32 12.07 0.20
N THR A 394 12.71 10.97 0.84
CA THR A 394 14.13 10.65 1.06
C THR A 394 14.59 9.70 -0.03
N PHE A 395 15.63 10.07 -0.78
CA PHE A 395 16.21 9.24 -1.81
C PHE A 395 17.11 8.15 -1.21
N VAL A 396 16.82 6.89 -1.51
CA VAL A 396 17.59 5.74 -1.01
C VAL A 396 18.11 4.90 -2.18
N THR A 397 19.36 4.44 -2.09
CA THR A 397 19.97 3.54 -3.10
C THR A 397 20.01 2.09 -2.62
N ARG A 398 19.58 1.87 -1.39
CA ARG A 398 19.49 0.57 -0.72
C ARG A 398 18.16 0.48 -0.04
N ASP A 399 17.59 -0.71 -0.08
CA ASP A 399 16.38 -1.03 0.65
C ASP A 399 16.67 -0.92 2.16
N PRO A 400 15.87 -0.16 2.92
CA PRO A 400 16.15 0.12 4.34
C PRO A 400 16.02 -1.11 5.23
N GLY A 401 15.12 -2.05 4.90
CA GLY A 401 14.92 -3.28 5.69
C GLY A 401 15.95 -4.37 5.39
N THR A 402 16.29 -4.57 4.12
CA THR A 402 17.15 -5.69 3.67
C THR A 402 18.60 -5.27 3.40
N GLY A 403 18.88 -3.97 3.28
CA GLY A 403 20.19 -3.44 2.86
C GLY A 403 20.55 -3.71 1.39
N ARG A 404 19.68 -4.40 0.65
CA ARG A 404 19.91 -4.78 -0.74
C ARG A 404 19.96 -3.53 -1.62
N GLU A 405 20.89 -3.52 -2.58
CA GLU A 405 20.98 -2.44 -3.55
C GLU A 405 19.70 -2.38 -4.40
N LEU A 406 19.16 -1.16 -4.56
CA LEU A 406 18.01 -0.92 -5.42
C LEU A 406 18.44 -0.82 -6.89
N PRO A 407 17.53 -1.10 -7.84
CA PRO A 407 17.82 -0.97 -9.26
C PRO A 407 18.41 0.40 -9.61
N LYS A 408 19.47 0.42 -10.42
CA LYS A 408 20.10 1.66 -10.89
C LYS A 408 19.46 2.10 -12.19
N GLY A 409 19.24 3.40 -12.33
CA GLY A 409 18.70 3.96 -13.57
C GLY A 409 18.27 5.40 -13.39
N GLU A 410 17.49 5.86 -14.35
CA GLU A 410 16.79 7.13 -14.24
C GLU A 410 15.50 6.95 -13.45
N GLU A 411 15.29 7.82 -12.49
CA GLU A 411 14.11 7.88 -11.63
C GLU A 411 13.41 9.22 -11.88
N MET A 412 12.11 9.31 -11.65
CA MET A 412 11.34 10.51 -12.00
C MET A 412 10.31 10.88 -10.94
N LEU A 413 10.14 12.18 -10.67
CA LEU A 413 8.94 12.69 -10.01
C LEU A 413 8.01 13.30 -11.06
N VAL A 414 6.80 12.78 -11.12
CA VAL A 414 5.72 13.22 -12.00
C VAL A 414 4.71 14.00 -11.17
N LEU A 415 4.51 15.28 -11.49
CA LEU A 415 3.45 16.11 -10.92
C LEU A 415 2.37 16.32 -11.98
N ILE A 416 1.11 16.07 -11.64
CA ILE A 416 -0.05 16.30 -12.53
C ILE A 416 -1.07 17.17 -11.79
N ALA A 417 -1.37 18.35 -12.34
CA ALA A 417 -2.40 19.23 -11.83
C ALA A 417 -3.76 18.93 -12.49
N ARG A 418 -4.80 18.85 -11.66
CA ARG A 418 -6.19 18.70 -12.07
C ARG A 418 -7.06 19.84 -11.56
N ASP A 419 -8.03 20.23 -12.39
CA ASP A 419 -9.06 21.20 -12.01
C ASP A 419 -10.13 20.58 -11.09
N ALA A 420 -11.13 21.39 -10.71
CA ALA A 420 -12.22 20.96 -9.84
C ALA A 420 -13.09 19.85 -10.44
N ALA A 421 -13.10 19.70 -11.78
CA ALA A 421 -13.80 18.64 -12.48
C ALA A 421 -12.94 17.36 -12.63
N GLY A 422 -11.69 17.37 -12.14
CA GLY A 422 -10.77 16.24 -12.23
C GLY A 422 -10.05 16.14 -13.58
N LYS A 423 -10.21 17.12 -14.47
CA LYS A 423 -9.48 17.14 -15.75
C LYS A 423 -8.02 17.50 -15.51
N ALA A 424 -7.10 16.74 -16.07
CA ALA A 424 -5.68 17.09 -16.05
C ALA A 424 -5.43 18.32 -16.93
N ILE A 425 -4.81 19.35 -16.35
CA ILE A 425 -4.63 20.67 -16.98
C ILE A 425 -3.16 21.09 -17.09
N GLY A 426 -2.24 20.36 -16.46
CA GLY A 426 -0.82 20.62 -16.60
C GLY A 426 0.02 19.60 -15.84
N ALA A 427 1.30 19.48 -16.19
CA ALA A 427 2.23 18.56 -15.55
C ALA A 427 3.65 19.10 -15.46
N ARG A 428 4.47 18.46 -14.61
CA ARG A 428 5.91 18.67 -14.52
C ARG A 428 6.61 17.34 -14.26
N LEU A 429 7.72 17.14 -14.97
CA LEU A 429 8.61 15.98 -14.77
C LEU A 429 9.93 16.48 -14.18
N LEU A 430 10.37 15.85 -13.09
CA LEU A 430 11.71 16.01 -12.53
C LEU A 430 12.44 14.68 -12.66
N ARG A 431 13.71 14.70 -13.06
CA ARG A 431 14.51 13.50 -13.37
C ARG A 431 15.66 13.40 -12.39
N PHE A 432 15.86 12.21 -11.84
CA PHE A 432 16.88 11.92 -10.83
C PHE A 432 17.72 10.71 -11.24
N ARG A 433 18.92 10.62 -10.69
CA ARG A 433 19.79 9.44 -10.77
C ARG A 433 20.69 9.39 -9.54
N ALA A 434 21.01 8.18 -9.09
CA ALA A 434 22.04 8.01 -8.06
C ALA A 434 23.40 8.59 -8.52
N ALA A 435 24.02 9.38 -7.65
CA ALA A 435 25.30 10.05 -7.88
C ALA A 435 26.52 9.11 -7.86
#